data_AF-A0AAZ3PE66-F1
#
_entry.id   AF-A0AAZ3PE66-F1
#
_cell.length_a   1.000
_cell.length_b   1.000
_cell.length_c   1.000
_cell.angle_alpha   90.00
_cell.angle_beta   90.00
_cell.angle_gamma   90.00
#
_symmetry.space_group_name_H-M   'P 1'
#
loop_
_entity.id
_entity.type
_entity.pdbx_description
1 polymer ?
#
loop_
_entity_poly.entity_id
_entity_poly.type
_entity_poly.pdbx_seq_one_letter_code
_entity_poly.pdbx_strand_id
1 'polypeptide(L)'
;KHYQSKSFSFPPLIPGGADDNLIEGGEMKFVCKPGARNITVIFQPLLRFINETEQNMGSPGLAKQCQLRTFLTYYINDLFLHQVRTEINKEIRAVSKTADPLKVLASADTMKVLAVQRPLLQSTVVVEKSIQDLMTLMQDLSAYSNQFLEMVCDKLKEYKEVCNTSYRGIVQCEEKLTISASWSKDEDISRLLQSLPNWANMAQPRQLRQKREDEEDFTRAAFAKESEVLTGNLGDKLIPQNEILRDVSDLKALANLQESMEWLASRLKGFFINLPHTASGSPGSDPQVTNESVRSRDQILQTLTDLSRAFQDIADRCLLVLHLEVRVHCFHYLIPLAKQGNYAIVANVESMDYDPLVVKLNKDISAIEEVMGAALQQHKFQYIFEGLGHLISCILINGAQYFKRISESGIKKMCRNIFVLQQNLTNITMSREADLDFARQYYEMLYNAADELLNLVVDQGVRYTELEYIHALSLLQRSQTGVGDLSTQNVRLQRLKEIICEQAAFKQATKDKKITTV
;
A
#
# COMPACT_ATOMS: atom_id res chain seq x y z
N LYS A 1 -4.91 -60.81 50.65
CA LYS A 1 -4.55 -61.08 49.24
C LYS A 1 -4.28 -59.72 48.57
N HIS A 2 -3.04 -59.26 48.65
CA HIS A 2 -2.59 -57.99 48.11
C HIS A 2 -2.31 -58.12 46.61
N TYR A 3 -2.86 -57.24 45.79
CA TYR A 3 -2.34 -56.94 44.46
C TYR A 3 -1.67 -55.56 44.53
N GLN A 4 -0.35 -55.55 44.36
CA GLN A 4 0.45 -54.34 44.24
C GLN A 4 0.17 -53.64 42.92
N SER A 5 -0.17 -52.36 43.02
CA SER A 5 -0.03 -51.36 41.96
C SER A 5 1.47 -51.23 41.60
N LYS A 6 1.83 -51.53 40.35
CA LYS A 6 3.10 -51.10 39.77
C LYS A 6 2.85 -49.82 38.96
N SER A 7 3.24 -48.69 39.54
CA SER A 7 3.43 -47.43 38.85
C SER A 7 4.61 -47.57 37.88
N PHE A 8 4.38 -47.36 36.59
CA PHE A 8 5.45 -47.16 35.61
C PHE A 8 5.90 -45.70 35.67
N SER A 9 7.00 -45.45 36.39
CA SER A 9 7.76 -44.21 36.30
C SER A 9 8.76 -44.31 35.15
N PHE A 10 8.63 -43.45 34.14
CA PHE A 10 9.64 -43.28 33.09
C PHE A 10 10.73 -42.30 33.56
N PRO A 11 12.00 -42.47 33.13
CA PRO A 11 13.08 -41.59 33.53
C PRO A 11 12.99 -40.22 32.82
N PRO A 12 13.59 -39.16 33.37
CA PRO A 12 13.60 -37.84 32.76
C PRO A 12 14.47 -37.82 31.50
N LEU A 13 14.08 -37.02 30.50
CA LEU A 13 14.91 -36.69 29.34
C LEU A 13 16.19 -35.96 29.79
N ILE A 14 17.35 -36.60 29.60
CA ILE A 14 18.67 -35.99 29.82
C ILE A 14 19.15 -35.35 28.49
N PRO A 15 19.68 -34.10 28.50
CA PRO A 15 20.27 -33.48 27.32
C PRO A 15 21.61 -34.14 26.98
N GLY A 16 21.82 -34.43 25.69
CA GLY A 16 22.97 -35.21 25.20
C GLY A 16 24.34 -34.57 25.41
N GLY A 17 25.29 -35.40 25.81
CA GLY A 17 26.74 -35.20 25.72
C GLY A 17 27.38 -36.41 25.07
N ALA A 18 28.40 -36.16 24.25
CA ALA A 18 29.09 -37.13 23.40
C ALA A 18 30.03 -38.07 24.18
N ASP A 19 30.18 -39.28 23.63
CA ASP A 19 31.12 -40.36 23.96
C ASP A 19 31.14 -40.88 25.41
N ASP A 20 30.65 -42.12 25.60
CA ASP A 20 31.53 -43.16 26.14
C ASP A 20 31.03 -44.57 25.83
N ASN A 21 32.00 -45.45 25.56
CA ASN A 21 31.83 -46.83 25.13
C ASN A 21 31.42 -47.77 26.28
N LEU A 22 30.70 -48.84 25.90
CA LEU A 22 30.73 -50.19 26.48
C LEU A 22 30.30 -50.33 27.95
N ILE A 23 28.99 -50.55 28.15
CA ILE A 23 28.48 -51.44 29.20
C ILE A 23 27.57 -52.49 28.54
N GLU A 24 27.99 -53.75 28.66
CA GLU A 24 27.19 -54.94 28.36
C GLU A 24 25.89 -54.92 29.18
N GLY A 25 24.75 -54.73 28.51
CA GLY A 25 23.45 -54.66 29.15
C GLY A 25 22.33 -54.27 28.19
N GLY A 26 22.08 -55.10 27.18
CA GLY A 26 20.89 -55.00 26.32
C GLY A 26 20.63 -53.62 25.70
N GLU A 27 21.56 -53.10 24.89
CA GLU A 27 21.32 -51.86 24.15
C GLU A 27 20.10 -52.03 23.22
N MET A 28 19.02 -51.30 23.52
CA MET A 28 17.89 -51.18 22.61
C MET A 28 18.38 -50.55 21.31
N LYS A 29 18.48 -51.35 20.25
CA LYS A 29 18.75 -50.82 18.90
C LYS A 29 17.56 -49.98 18.45
N PHE A 30 17.73 -48.66 18.40
CA PHE A 30 16.73 -47.75 17.89
C PHE A 30 16.60 -47.87 16.37
N VAL A 31 15.36 -47.88 15.87
CA VAL A 31 15.06 -47.93 14.43
C VAL A 31 15.48 -46.64 13.72
N CYS A 32 15.49 -45.51 14.44
CA CYS A 32 15.91 -44.20 13.93
C CYS A 32 16.41 -43.32 15.09
N LYS A 33 17.05 -42.19 14.76
CA LYS A 33 17.42 -41.19 15.77
C LYS A 33 16.16 -40.68 16.48
N PRO A 34 16.12 -40.64 17.83
CA PRO A 34 14.97 -40.10 18.56
C PRO A 34 14.70 -38.65 18.18
N GLY A 35 13.48 -38.33 17.78
CA GLY A 35 13.08 -36.97 17.42
C GLY A 35 11.56 -36.83 17.33
N ALA A 36 11.03 -35.71 17.77
CA ALA A 36 9.57 -35.49 17.83
C ALA A 36 8.91 -35.55 16.45
N ARG A 37 9.63 -35.12 15.39
CA ARG A 37 9.16 -35.16 14.01
C ARG A 37 9.08 -36.57 13.42
N ASN A 38 9.61 -37.61 14.07
CA ASN A 38 9.44 -38.98 13.58
C ASN A 38 7.96 -39.36 13.46
N ILE A 39 7.09 -38.73 14.25
CA ILE A 39 5.65 -38.95 14.18
C ILE A 39 5.06 -38.62 12.81
N THR A 40 5.59 -37.62 12.09
CA THR A 40 5.04 -37.21 10.79
C THR A 40 5.15 -38.30 9.74
N VAL A 41 6.18 -39.14 9.83
CA VAL A 41 6.42 -40.27 8.92
C VAL A 41 5.53 -41.48 9.25
N ILE A 42 5.37 -41.77 10.54
CA ILE A 42 4.70 -43.00 10.99
C ILE A 42 3.22 -42.80 11.32
N PHE A 43 2.72 -41.56 11.38
CA PHE A 43 1.37 -41.27 11.85
C PHE A 43 0.29 -42.01 11.05
N GLN A 44 0.33 -41.94 9.72
CA GLN A 44 -0.68 -42.58 8.88
C GLN A 44 -0.64 -44.12 8.97
N PRO A 45 0.54 -44.79 8.85
CA PRO A 45 0.64 -46.23 9.12
C PRO A 45 0.15 -46.63 10.52
N LEU A 46 0.53 -45.86 11.54
CA LEU A 46 0.18 -46.14 12.94
C LEU A 46 -1.33 -46.00 13.17
N LEU A 47 -1.96 -44.98 12.59
CA LEU A 47 -3.40 -44.77 12.68
C LEU A 47 -4.19 -45.89 11.99
N ARG A 48 -3.73 -46.38 10.84
CA ARG A 48 -4.32 -47.56 10.17
C ARG A 48 -4.23 -48.81 11.04
N PHE A 49 -3.05 -49.08 11.59
CA PHE A 49 -2.84 -50.20 12.49
C PHE A 49 -3.74 -50.14 13.73
N ILE A 50 -3.86 -48.96 14.34
CA ILE A 50 -4.76 -48.71 15.47
C ILE A 50 -6.21 -49.00 15.06
N ASN A 51 -6.68 -48.47 13.93
CA ASN A 51 -8.04 -48.67 13.45
C ASN A 51 -8.35 -50.16 13.19
N GLU A 52 -7.44 -50.88 12.53
CA GLU A 52 -7.57 -52.33 12.29
C GLU A 52 -7.62 -53.12 13.60
N THR A 53 -6.76 -52.77 14.56
CA THR A 53 -6.72 -53.42 15.88
C THR A 53 -8.02 -53.19 16.65
N GLU A 54 -8.53 -51.96 16.68
CA GLU A 54 -9.77 -51.60 17.37
C GLU A 54 -11.00 -52.26 16.73
N GLN A 55 -11.03 -52.38 15.40
CA GLN A 55 -12.07 -53.13 14.68
C GLN A 55 -12.07 -54.62 15.05
N ASN A 56 -10.88 -55.22 15.21
CA ASN A 56 -10.73 -56.63 15.59
C ASN A 56 -10.94 -56.89 17.09
N MET A 57 -10.87 -55.85 17.93
CA MET A 57 -11.07 -55.96 19.39
C MET A 57 -12.55 -55.88 19.83
N GLY A 58 -13.49 -55.51 18.95
CA GLY A 58 -14.89 -55.25 19.32
C GLY A 58 -15.90 -56.34 18.96
N SER A 59 -16.66 -56.80 19.96
CA SER A 59 -18.01 -57.38 19.78
C SER A 59 -19.01 -56.27 19.39
N PRO A 60 -20.16 -56.56 18.75
CA PRO A 60 -21.10 -55.52 18.31
C PRO A 60 -21.62 -54.70 19.50
N GLY A 61 -21.26 -53.42 19.59
CA GLY A 61 -21.86 -52.46 20.53
C GLY A 61 -20.94 -51.71 21.51
N LEU A 62 -19.66 -52.06 21.66
CA LEU A 62 -18.69 -51.28 22.47
C LEU A 62 -17.33 -51.18 21.76
N ALA A 63 -17.10 -50.08 21.04
CA ALA A 63 -15.77 -49.76 20.53
C ALA A 63 -14.85 -49.37 21.69
N LYS A 64 -14.01 -50.31 22.17
CA LYS A 64 -12.97 -49.99 23.16
C LYS A 64 -11.76 -49.39 22.43
N GLN A 65 -11.43 -48.13 22.73
CA GLN A 65 -10.16 -47.54 22.27
C GLN A 65 -8.98 -48.30 22.87
N CYS A 66 -7.96 -48.57 22.05
CA CYS A 66 -6.76 -49.25 22.50
C CYS A 66 -5.80 -48.28 23.21
N GLN A 67 -4.96 -48.79 24.11
CA GLN A 67 -3.98 -47.96 24.84
C GLN A 67 -3.03 -47.20 23.91
N LEU A 68 -2.73 -47.78 22.74
CA LEU A 68 -1.89 -47.14 21.73
C LEU A 68 -2.56 -45.89 21.14
N ARG A 69 -3.89 -45.88 20.96
CA ARG A 69 -4.64 -44.67 20.58
C ARG A 69 -4.55 -43.61 21.67
N THR A 70 -4.77 -43.97 22.93
CA THR A 70 -4.66 -43.02 24.04
C THR A 70 -3.27 -42.39 24.12
N PHE A 71 -2.21 -43.21 24.00
CA PHE A 71 -0.84 -42.72 23.96
C PHE A 71 -0.58 -41.80 22.76
N LEU A 72 -1.00 -42.19 21.56
CA LEU A 72 -0.81 -41.41 20.34
C LEU A 72 -1.49 -40.04 20.44
N THR A 73 -2.74 -40.01 20.93
CA THR A 73 -3.50 -38.78 21.11
C THR A 73 -2.84 -37.85 22.13
N TYR A 74 -2.40 -38.38 23.27
CA TYR A 74 -1.65 -37.60 24.27
C TYR A 74 -0.34 -37.06 23.70
N TYR A 75 0.46 -37.92 23.05
CA TYR A 75 1.72 -37.52 22.46
C TYR A 75 1.55 -36.39 21.43
N ILE A 76 0.53 -36.47 20.57
CA ILE A 76 0.30 -35.46 19.55
C ILE A 76 -0.20 -34.15 20.19
N ASN A 77 -1.24 -34.20 21.01
CA ASN A 77 -1.86 -33.00 21.56
C ASN A 77 -0.94 -32.28 22.56
N ASP A 78 -0.37 -33.01 23.51
CA ASP A 78 0.32 -32.42 24.66
C ASP A 78 1.82 -32.19 24.42
N LEU A 79 2.46 -32.97 23.54
CA LEU A 79 3.89 -32.86 23.27
C LEU A 79 4.18 -32.27 21.88
N PHE A 80 3.76 -32.96 20.82
CA PHE A 80 4.15 -32.58 19.45
C PHE A 80 3.57 -31.22 19.03
N LEU A 81 2.26 -31.02 19.17
CA LEU A 81 1.60 -29.78 18.78
C LEU A 81 2.03 -28.60 19.66
N HIS A 82 2.28 -28.85 20.95
CA HIS A 82 2.85 -27.83 21.84
C HIS A 82 4.26 -27.41 21.40
N GLN A 83 5.11 -28.37 21.02
CA GLN A 83 6.46 -28.10 20.51
C GLN A 83 6.39 -27.29 19.21
N VAL A 84 5.56 -27.71 18.24
CA VAL A 84 5.37 -27.00 16.97
C VAL A 84 4.90 -25.57 17.22
N ARG A 85 3.90 -25.36 18.08
CA ARG A 85 3.41 -24.03 18.45
C ARG A 85 4.51 -23.16 19.07
N THR A 86 5.37 -23.74 19.90
CA THR A 86 6.48 -23.02 20.54
C THR A 86 7.56 -22.61 19.55
N GLU A 87 7.92 -23.48 18.60
CA GLU A 87 8.87 -23.20 17.52
C GLU A 87 8.38 -22.02 16.65
N ILE A 88 7.12 -22.07 16.23
CA ILE A 88 6.49 -21.05 15.37
C ILE A 88 6.43 -19.68 16.07
N ASN A 89 6.08 -19.66 17.36
CA ASN A 89 6.03 -18.44 18.17
C ASN A 89 7.43 -17.86 18.42
N LYS A 90 8.46 -18.70 18.46
CA LYS A 90 9.86 -18.23 18.58
C LYS A 90 10.31 -17.52 17.31
N GLU A 91 9.99 -18.06 16.14
CA GLU A 91 10.35 -17.47 14.85
C GLU A 91 9.73 -16.08 14.65
N ILE A 92 8.45 -15.92 14.96
CA ILE A 92 7.78 -14.62 14.78
C ILE A 92 8.31 -13.57 15.75
N ARG A 93 8.54 -13.93 17.02
CA ARG A 93 9.15 -13.02 18.01
C ARG A 93 10.56 -12.59 17.61
N ALA A 94 11.33 -13.47 16.96
CA ALA A 94 12.66 -13.10 16.47
C ALA A 94 12.57 -11.99 15.41
N VAL A 95 11.57 -12.09 14.52
CA VAL A 95 11.33 -11.11 13.47
C VAL A 95 10.80 -9.79 14.04
N SER A 96 9.83 -9.83 14.97
CA SER A 96 9.19 -8.64 15.57
C SER A 96 10.10 -7.81 16.47
N LYS A 97 11.17 -8.41 17.02
CA LYS A 97 12.12 -7.73 17.91
C LYS A 97 13.23 -6.96 17.19
N THR A 98 13.26 -7.00 15.87
CA THR A 98 14.19 -6.22 15.07
C THR A 98 13.87 -4.73 15.23
N ALA A 99 14.89 -3.87 15.41
CA ALA A 99 14.68 -2.44 15.63
C ALA A 99 13.96 -1.73 14.47
N ASP A 100 14.17 -2.21 13.23
CA ASP A 100 13.45 -1.73 12.05
C ASP A 100 13.06 -2.91 11.12
N PRO A 101 11.94 -3.59 11.40
CA PRO A 101 11.54 -4.78 10.66
C PRO A 101 11.22 -4.51 9.18
N LEU A 102 10.89 -3.25 8.81
CA LEU A 102 10.51 -2.88 7.45
C LEU A 102 11.72 -2.54 6.56
N LYS A 103 12.91 -2.35 7.15
CA LYS A 103 14.14 -2.09 6.40
C LYS A 103 14.98 -3.35 6.16
N VAL A 104 14.61 -4.49 6.74
CA VAL A 104 15.30 -5.77 6.53
C VAL A 104 14.66 -6.55 5.36
N LEU A 105 15.40 -6.63 4.26
CA LEU A 105 14.97 -7.28 3.02
C LEU A 105 15.51 -8.71 2.89
N ALA A 106 14.77 -9.53 2.16
CA ALA A 106 15.19 -10.88 1.82
C ALA A 106 16.43 -10.88 0.91
N SER A 107 17.27 -11.91 1.04
CA SER A 107 18.49 -12.05 0.23
C SER A 107 18.18 -12.27 -1.25
N ALA A 108 19.09 -11.86 -2.14
CA ALA A 108 18.94 -12.05 -3.58
C ALA A 108 18.71 -13.53 -3.98
N ASP A 109 19.35 -14.46 -3.29
CA ASP A 109 19.14 -15.91 -3.50
C ASP A 109 17.72 -16.33 -3.16
N THR A 110 17.17 -15.82 -2.05
CA THR A 110 15.79 -16.09 -1.63
C THR A 110 14.80 -15.55 -2.66
N MET A 111 15.03 -14.32 -3.13
CA MET A 111 14.22 -13.67 -4.16
C MET A 111 14.20 -14.48 -5.47
N LYS A 112 15.35 -15.01 -5.87
CA LYS A 112 15.49 -15.86 -7.05
C LYS A 112 14.74 -17.18 -6.91
N VAL A 113 14.83 -17.84 -5.75
CA VAL A 113 14.09 -19.09 -5.46
C VAL A 113 12.58 -18.85 -5.47
N LEU A 114 12.13 -17.72 -4.92
CA LEU A 114 10.71 -17.34 -4.90
C LEU A 114 10.18 -16.78 -6.23
N ALA A 115 11.06 -16.62 -7.23
CA ALA A 115 10.77 -16.07 -8.56
C ALA A 115 10.09 -14.69 -8.54
N VAL A 116 10.50 -13.84 -7.60
CA VAL A 116 9.96 -12.48 -7.40
C VAL A 116 10.95 -11.42 -7.90
N GLN A 117 10.41 -10.37 -8.53
CA GLN A 117 11.21 -9.32 -9.19
C GLN A 117 11.42 -8.06 -8.33
N ARG A 118 10.72 -7.95 -7.20
CA ARG A 118 10.75 -6.76 -6.34
C ARG A 118 10.99 -7.14 -4.89
N PRO A 119 11.80 -6.36 -4.14
CA PRO A 119 12.23 -6.72 -2.79
C PRO A 119 11.08 -7.08 -1.86
N LEU A 120 11.23 -8.19 -1.15
CA LEU A 120 10.33 -8.59 -0.07
C LEU A 120 10.99 -8.36 1.28
N LEU A 121 10.18 -8.05 2.28
CA LEU A 121 10.63 -8.02 3.67
C LEU A 121 11.03 -9.44 4.10
N GLN A 122 12.17 -9.54 4.75
CA GLN A 122 12.65 -10.81 5.32
C GLN A 122 11.62 -11.39 6.29
N SER A 123 10.94 -10.52 7.04
CA SER A 123 9.87 -10.88 7.97
C SER A 123 8.73 -11.63 7.30
N THR A 124 8.29 -11.16 6.13
CA THR A 124 7.19 -11.74 5.36
C THR A 124 7.56 -13.13 4.84
N VAL A 125 8.79 -13.27 4.32
CA VAL A 125 9.28 -14.55 3.79
C VAL A 125 9.37 -15.61 4.89
N VAL A 126 9.84 -15.23 6.08
CA VAL A 126 9.88 -16.15 7.24
C VAL A 126 8.48 -16.59 7.64
N VAL A 127 7.51 -15.67 7.67
CA VAL A 127 6.12 -16.00 8.02
C VAL A 127 5.49 -16.91 6.98
N GLU A 128 5.66 -16.63 5.68
CA GLU A 128 5.13 -17.47 4.60
C GLU A 128 5.71 -18.88 4.65
N LYS A 129 7.03 -19.02 4.85
CA LYS A 129 7.68 -20.32 5.01
C LYS A 129 7.14 -21.09 6.21
N SER A 130 6.96 -20.43 7.34
CA SER A 130 6.40 -21.01 8.57
C SER A 130 4.98 -21.55 8.32
N ILE A 131 4.18 -20.84 7.52
CA ILE A 131 2.83 -21.29 7.10
C ILE A 131 2.92 -22.48 6.15
N GLN A 132 3.84 -22.47 5.19
CA GLN A 132 4.05 -23.61 4.28
C GLN A 132 4.47 -24.87 5.05
N ASP A 133 5.31 -24.74 6.07
CA ASP A 133 5.73 -25.85 6.95
C ASP A 133 4.54 -26.38 7.76
N LEU A 134 3.72 -25.50 8.33
CA LEU A 134 2.47 -25.86 9.02
C LEU A 134 1.48 -26.59 8.12
N MET A 135 1.31 -26.12 6.88
CA MET A 135 0.43 -26.74 5.89
C MET A 135 0.92 -28.15 5.49
N THR A 136 2.24 -28.35 5.46
CA THR A 136 2.86 -29.66 5.21
C THR A 136 2.60 -30.61 6.39
N LEU A 137 2.82 -30.16 7.63
CA LEU A 137 2.53 -30.94 8.84
C LEU A 137 1.04 -31.31 8.96
N MET A 138 0.16 -30.42 8.52
CA MET A 138 -1.27 -30.68 8.45
C MET A 138 -1.60 -31.81 7.46
N GLN A 139 -0.87 -31.96 6.35
CA GLN A 139 -1.08 -33.07 5.43
C GLN A 139 -0.64 -34.40 6.07
N ASP A 140 0.51 -34.40 6.74
CA ASP A 140 1.03 -35.58 7.44
C ASP A 140 0.07 -36.04 8.56
N LEU A 141 -0.42 -35.08 9.37
CA LEU A 141 -1.32 -35.31 10.51
C LEU A 141 -2.74 -34.76 10.24
N SER A 142 -3.37 -35.21 9.15
CA SER A 142 -4.68 -34.71 8.67
C SER A 142 -5.82 -34.71 9.71
N ALA A 143 -5.81 -35.67 10.64
CA ALA A 143 -6.74 -35.75 11.77
C ALA A 143 -6.69 -34.53 12.72
N TYR A 144 -5.56 -33.81 12.74
CA TYR A 144 -5.30 -32.66 13.59
C TYR A 144 -5.34 -31.34 12.81
N SER A 145 -5.90 -31.36 11.59
CA SER A 145 -5.87 -30.22 10.65
C SER A 145 -6.40 -28.90 11.22
N ASN A 146 -7.48 -28.93 12.01
CA ASN A 146 -8.01 -27.71 12.62
C ASN A 146 -7.02 -27.07 13.62
N GLN A 147 -6.21 -27.87 14.33
CA GLN A 147 -5.22 -27.34 15.27
C GLN A 147 -4.08 -26.65 14.53
N PHE A 148 -3.63 -27.19 13.39
CA PHE A 148 -2.65 -26.51 12.53
C PHE A 148 -3.21 -25.24 11.91
N LEU A 149 -4.45 -25.25 11.43
CA LEU A 149 -5.09 -24.04 10.89
C LEU A 149 -5.25 -22.95 11.94
N GLU A 150 -5.56 -23.29 13.19
CA GLU A 150 -5.56 -22.32 14.31
C GLU A 150 -4.15 -21.76 14.57
N MET A 151 -3.09 -22.58 14.47
CA MET A 151 -1.71 -22.07 14.55
C MET A 151 -1.39 -21.11 13.40
N VAL A 152 -1.89 -21.36 12.18
CA VAL A 152 -1.77 -20.43 11.05
C VAL A 152 -2.50 -19.12 11.35
N CYS A 153 -3.74 -19.18 11.86
CA CYS A 153 -4.50 -18.01 12.29
C CYS A 153 -3.73 -17.17 13.31
N ASP A 154 -3.21 -17.79 14.37
CA ASP A 154 -2.47 -17.13 15.44
C ASP A 154 -1.22 -16.44 14.88
N LYS A 155 -0.45 -17.14 14.04
CA LYS A 155 0.76 -16.62 13.38
C LYS A 155 0.46 -15.39 12.51
N LEU A 156 -0.59 -15.47 11.69
CA LEU A 156 -1.00 -14.39 10.80
C LEU A 156 -1.52 -13.17 11.57
N LYS A 157 -2.28 -13.37 12.65
CA LYS A 157 -2.74 -12.28 13.52
C LYS A 157 -1.57 -11.54 14.16
N GLU A 158 -0.62 -12.26 14.73
CA GLU A 158 0.57 -11.64 15.33
C GLU A 158 1.38 -10.87 14.29
N TYR A 159 1.54 -11.43 13.08
CA TYR A 159 2.30 -10.74 12.03
C TYR A 159 1.57 -9.50 11.48
N LYS A 160 0.24 -9.55 11.36
CA LYS A 160 -0.57 -8.38 11.01
C LYS A 160 -0.36 -7.23 12.00
N GLU A 161 -0.31 -7.51 13.30
CA GLU A 161 -0.06 -6.48 14.32
C GLU A 161 1.34 -5.87 14.20
N VAL A 162 2.35 -6.67 13.87
CA VAL A 162 3.71 -6.18 13.58
C VAL A 162 3.70 -5.21 12.39
N CYS A 163 3.01 -5.58 11.31
CA CYS A 163 2.89 -4.74 10.11
C CYS A 163 2.16 -3.43 10.42
N ASN A 164 1.04 -3.49 11.13
CA ASN A 164 0.27 -2.31 11.53
C ASN A 164 1.07 -1.38 12.46
N THR A 165 1.80 -1.94 13.42
CA THR A 165 2.64 -1.18 14.35
C THR A 165 3.77 -0.48 13.60
N SER A 166 4.43 -1.20 12.69
CA SER A 166 5.54 -0.64 11.91
C SER A 166 5.06 0.43 10.92
N TYR A 167 3.94 0.18 10.23
CA TYR A 167 3.27 1.19 9.38
C TYR A 167 2.96 2.46 10.18
N ARG A 168 2.34 2.31 11.36
CA ARG A 168 2.03 3.43 12.25
C ARG A 168 3.28 4.18 12.70
N GLY A 169 4.38 3.47 12.96
CA GLY A 169 5.65 4.07 13.34
C GLY A 169 6.23 5.01 12.28
N ILE A 170 5.92 4.77 11.00
CA ILE A 170 6.33 5.63 9.89
C ILE A 170 5.36 6.81 9.71
N VAL A 171 4.05 6.54 9.70
CA VAL A 171 3.05 7.55 9.31
C VAL A 171 2.57 8.47 10.45
N GLN A 172 3.10 8.31 11.66
CA GLN A 172 2.75 9.12 12.82
C GLN A 172 3.92 10.00 13.28
N CYS A 173 3.65 11.30 13.43
CA CYS A 173 4.56 12.30 13.97
C CYS A 173 3.86 13.03 15.13
N GLU A 174 4.47 13.04 16.32
CA GLU A 174 3.91 13.71 17.51
C GLU A 174 2.45 13.34 17.80
N GLU A 175 2.14 12.03 17.77
CA GLU A 175 0.80 11.45 17.97
C GLU A 175 -0.25 11.76 16.88
N LYS A 176 0.08 12.60 15.89
CA LYS A 176 -0.76 12.89 14.74
C LYS A 176 -0.31 12.10 13.51
N LEU A 177 -1.27 11.79 12.64
CA LEU A 177 -0.94 11.22 11.33
C LEU A 177 -0.39 12.32 10.43
N THR A 178 0.53 11.97 9.53
CA THR A 178 0.84 12.81 8.38
C THR A 178 -0.40 13.03 7.52
N ILE A 179 -0.41 14.09 6.71
CA ILE A 179 -1.59 14.45 5.90
C ILE A 179 -1.96 13.30 4.96
N SER A 180 -0.98 12.71 4.29
CA SER A 180 -1.18 11.57 3.37
C SER A 180 -1.85 10.38 4.06
N ALA A 181 -1.42 10.04 5.28
CA ALA A 181 -1.97 8.94 6.06
C ALA A 181 -3.32 9.25 6.70
N SER A 182 -3.62 10.53 6.96
CA SER A 182 -4.95 10.98 7.34
C SER A 182 -5.91 10.85 6.16
N TRP A 183 -5.51 11.32 4.97
CA TRP A 183 -6.31 11.25 3.75
C TRP A 183 -6.51 9.80 3.27
N SER A 184 -5.52 8.92 3.42
CA SER A 184 -5.67 7.50 3.10
C SER A 184 -6.56 6.73 4.09
N LYS A 185 -6.90 7.33 5.24
CA LYS A 185 -7.85 6.78 6.22
C LYS A 185 -9.25 7.33 6.04
N ASP A 186 -9.37 8.48 5.40
CA ASP A 186 -10.65 9.05 5.04
C ASP A 186 -11.35 8.14 4.02
N GLU A 187 -12.53 7.63 4.38
CA GLU A 187 -13.26 6.67 3.55
C GLU A 187 -13.74 7.29 2.23
N ASP A 188 -14.06 8.58 2.20
CA ASP A 188 -14.57 9.23 1.00
C ASP A 188 -13.42 9.51 0.02
N ILE A 189 -12.27 9.97 0.52
CA ILE A 189 -11.06 10.12 -0.32
C ILE A 189 -10.60 8.75 -0.83
N SER A 190 -10.51 7.75 0.05
CA SER A 190 -10.05 6.41 -0.32
C SER A 190 -10.99 5.78 -1.36
N ARG A 191 -12.31 5.86 -1.14
CA ARG A 191 -13.31 5.33 -2.08
C ARG A 191 -13.25 6.06 -3.41
N LEU A 192 -13.07 7.38 -3.41
CA LEU A 192 -12.90 8.17 -4.64
C LEU A 192 -11.68 7.67 -5.42
N LEU A 193 -10.50 7.68 -4.81
CA LEU A 193 -9.25 7.31 -5.49
C LEU A 193 -9.30 5.87 -6.01
N GLN A 194 -9.85 4.94 -5.24
CA GLN A 194 -10.00 3.54 -5.64
C GLN A 194 -11.04 3.33 -6.75
N SER A 195 -12.00 4.26 -6.91
CA SER A 195 -12.99 4.22 -7.99
C SER A 195 -12.45 4.75 -9.32
N LEU A 196 -11.33 5.47 -9.32
CA LEU A 196 -10.78 6.07 -10.51
C LEU A 196 -10.18 5.00 -11.45
N PRO A 197 -10.24 5.20 -12.78
CA PRO A 197 -9.72 4.23 -13.75
C PRO A 197 -8.25 3.87 -13.56
N ASN A 198 -7.46 4.82 -13.07
CA ASN A 198 -6.03 4.68 -12.90
C ASN A 198 -5.65 3.76 -11.73
N TRP A 199 -6.46 3.70 -10.67
CA TRP A 199 -6.35 2.66 -9.62
C TRP A 199 -6.65 1.26 -10.17
N ALA A 200 -7.76 1.11 -10.88
CA ALA A 200 -8.13 -0.18 -11.48
C ALA A 200 -7.08 -0.68 -12.48
N ASN A 201 -6.53 0.25 -13.27
CA ASN A 201 -5.43 -0.01 -14.18
C ASN A 201 -4.19 -0.49 -13.41
N MET A 202 -3.80 0.21 -12.35
CA MET A 202 -2.65 -0.15 -11.51
C MET A 202 -2.75 -1.59 -10.99
N ALA A 203 -3.93 -2.08 -10.61
CA ALA A 203 -4.10 -3.43 -10.07
C ALA A 203 -3.69 -4.57 -11.04
N GLN A 204 -3.43 -4.28 -12.33
CA GLN A 204 -2.93 -5.26 -13.30
C GLN A 204 -1.74 -4.74 -14.13
N PRO A 205 -0.77 -5.63 -14.45
CA PRO A 205 0.28 -5.34 -15.41
C PRO A 205 -0.27 -4.85 -16.76
N ARG A 206 0.41 -3.86 -17.37
CA ARG A 206 0.00 -3.19 -18.61
C ARG A 206 -0.25 -4.15 -19.79
N GLN A 207 0.45 -5.30 -19.83
CA GLN A 207 0.29 -6.33 -20.86
C GLN A 207 -1.07 -7.04 -20.82
N LEU A 208 -1.76 -7.01 -19.68
CA LEU A 208 -3.08 -7.64 -19.49
C LEU A 208 -4.23 -6.66 -19.71
N ARG A 209 -3.94 -5.38 -19.98
CA ARG A 209 -4.96 -4.34 -20.16
C ARG A 209 -5.51 -4.33 -21.60
N GLN A 210 -6.83 -4.19 -21.73
CA GLN A 210 -7.48 -3.89 -23.01
C GLN A 210 -7.39 -2.37 -23.27
N LYS A 211 -6.78 -1.97 -24.39
CA LYS A 211 -6.63 -0.56 -24.77
C LYS A 211 -7.98 -0.04 -25.27
N ARG A 212 -8.54 1.00 -24.64
CA ARG A 212 -9.80 1.65 -25.04
C ARG A 212 -9.51 2.96 -25.76
N GLU A 213 -10.33 3.34 -26.74
CA GLU A 213 -10.14 4.59 -27.51
C GLU A 213 -10.34 5.85 -26.64
N ASP A 214 -11.24 5.82 -25.65
CA ASP A 214 -11.52 6.96 -24.76
C ASP A 214 -10.64 7.02 -23.49
N GLU A 215 -9.65 6.14 -23.36
CA GLU A 215 -8.88 5.94 -22.12
C GLU A 215 -8.16 7.21 -21.64
N GLU A 216 -7.69 8.04 -22.57
CA GLU A 216 -6.98 9.29 -22.26
C GLU A 216 -7.89 10.37 -21.65
N ASP A 217 -9.12 10.51 -22.16
CA ASP A 217 -10.08 11.50 -21.65
C ASP A 217 -10.59 11.12 -20.26
N PHE A 218 -10.88 9.82 -20.04
CA PHE A 218 -11.22 9.31 -18.71
C PHE A 218 -10.08 9.51 -17.71
N THR A 219 -8.84 9.30 -18.14
CA THR A 219 -7.65 9.49 -17.30
C THR A 219 -7.47 10.96 -16.93
N ARG A 220 -7.63 11.88 -17.88
CA ARG A 220 -7.56 13.33 -17.61
C ARG A 220 -8.66 13.77 -16.64
N ALA A 221 -9.89 13.29 -16.83
CA ALA A 221 -10.99 13.58 -15.92
C ALA A 221 -10.74 13.06 -14.49
N ALA A 222 -10.10 11.90 -14.36
CA ALA A 222 -9.70 11.34 -13.07
C ALA A 222 -8.67 12.23 -12.34
N PHE A 223 -7.64 12.70 -13.05
CA PHE A 223 -6.64 13.61 -12.46
C PHE A 223 -7.23 14.95 -12.02
N ALA A 224 -8.16 15.49 -12.82
CA ALA A 224 -8.88 16.70 -12.46
C ALA A 224 -9.74 16.50 -11.21
N LYS A 225 -10.46 15.37 -11.13
CA LYS A 225 -11.31 15.08 -9.98
C LYS A 225 -10.51 14.88 -8.70
N GLU A 226 -9.39 14.17 -8.80
CA GLU A 226 -8.46 14.01 -7.69
C GLU A 226 -7.92 15.37 -7.22
N SER A 227 -7.38 16.18 -8.13
CA SER A 227 -6.75 17.47 -7.80
C SER A 227 -7.74 18.44 -7.16
N GLU A 228 -8.99 18.45 -7.64
CA GLU A 228 -10.10 19.21 -7.04
C GLU A 228 -10.33 18.81 -5.58
N VAL A 229 -10.45 17.50 -5.30
CA VAL A 229 -10.76 16.99 -3.97
C VAL A 229 -9.61 17.20 -2.99
N LEU A 230 -8.36 16.96 -3.41
CA LEU A 230 -7.20 17.17 -2.54
C LEU A 230 -6.98 18.66 -2.23
N THR A 231 -7.12 19.52 -3.23
CA THR A 231 -7.02 20.98 -3.04
C THR A 231 -8.15 21.49 -2.15
N GLY A 232 -9.38 21.00 -2.35
CA GLY A 232 -10.54 21.36 -1.54
C GLY A 232 -10.40 20.93 -0.08
N ASN A 233 -9.92 19.72 0.17
CA ASN A 233 -9.69 19.20 1.52
C ASN A 233 -8.56 19.92 2.27
N LEU A 234 -7.51 20.32 1.55
CA LEU A 234 -6.42 21.12 2.14
C LEU A 234 -6.89 22.54 2.50
N GLY A 235 -7.71 23.15 1.64
CA GLY A 235 -8.13 24.53 1.75
C GLY A 235 -6.97 25.51 1.65
N ASP A 236 -7.04 26.62 2.38
CA ASP A 236 -6.02 27.70 2.31
C ASP A 236 -4.78 27.47 3.19
N LYS A 237 -4.60 26.25 3.73
CA LYS A 237 -3.57 25.96 4.72
C LYS A 237 -2.18 25.77 4.10
N LEU A 238 -1.15 26.20 4.83
CA LEU A 238 0.23 25.83 4.54
C LEU A 238 0.55 24.52 5.26
N ILE A 239 1.21 23.60 4.56
CA ILE A 239 1.61 22.32 5.13
C ILE A 239 2.97 22.48 5.83
N PRO A 240 3.07 22.26 7.15
CA PRO A 240 4.33 22.33 7.86
C PRO A 240 5.20 21.10 7.59
N GLN A 241 6.51 21.22 7.81
CA GLN A 241 7.48 20.15 7.51
C GLN A 241 7.32 18.89 8.36
N ASN A 242 6.66 18.96 9.52
CA ASN A 242 6.43 17.82 10.40
C ASN A 242 5.17 17.01 10.02
N GLU A 243 4.37 17.51 9.07
CA GLU A 243 3.15 16.84 8.58
C GLU A 243 3.36 16.06 7.27
N ILE A 244 4.60 16.03 6.75
CA ILE A 244 5.02 15.29 5.54
C ILE A 244 6.06 14.22 5.90
N LEU A 245 6.10 13.13 5.15
CA LEU A 245 7.10 12.06 5.24
C LEU A 245 8.37 12.48 4.50
N ARG A 246 9.37 12.91 5.26
CA ARG A 246 10.64 13.45 4.74
C ARG A 246 11.74 12.41 4.52
N ASP A 247 11.72 11.34 5.31
CA ASP A 247 12.74 10.30 5.20
C ASP A 247 12.40 9.39 4.02
N VAL A 248 13.19 9.49 2.96
CA VAL A 248 13.08 8.67 1.76
C VAL A 248 13.28 7.18 2.10
N SER A 249 14.02 6.86 3.17
CA SER A 249 14.14 5.49 3.67
C SER A 249 12.82 4.96 4.23
N ASP A 250 11.99 5.81 4.83
CA ASP A 250 10.69 5.42 5.37
C ASP A 250 9.65 5.24 4.25
N LEU A 251 9.72 6.10 3.22
CA LEU A 251 8.96 5.91 1.99
C LEU A 251 9.32 4.58 1.31
N LYS A 252 10.61 4.26 1.22
CA LYS A 252 11.08 2.96 0.72
C LYS A 252 10.55 1.80 1.57
N ALA A 253 10.52 1.96 2.89
CA ALA A 253 10.00 0.94 3.80
C ALA A 253 8.49 0.69 3.59
N LEU A 254 7.69 1.75 3.38
CA LEU A 254 6.27 1.63 3.02
C LEU A 254 6.08 0.93 1.67
N ALA A 255 6.93 1.24 0.68
CA ALA A 255 6.90 0.57 -0.62
C ALA A 255 7.23 -0.93 -0.52
N ASN A 256 8.24 -1.30 0.27
CA ASN A 256 8.56 -2.71 0.52
C ASN A 256 7.45 -3.42 1.30
N LEU A 257 6.81 -2.74 2.26
CA LEU A 257 5.65 -3.26 2.98
C LEU A 257 4.48 -3.51 2.02
N GLN A 258 4.23 -2.59 1.08
CA GLN A 258 3.22 -2.77 0.03
C GLN A 258 3.44 -4.06 -0.76
N GLU A 259 4.62 -4.22 -1.38
CA GLU A 259 4.93 -5.40 -2.22
C GLU A 259 4.87 -6.69 -1.40
N SER A 260 5.34 -6.65 -0.16
CA SER A 260 5.39 -7.83 0.70
C SER A 260 4.01 -8.28 1.16
N MET A 261 3.13 -7.34 1.53
CA MET A 261 1.79 -7.68 2.01
C MET A 261 0.90 -8.16 0.87
N GLU A 262 1.01 -7.56 -0.32
CA GLU A 262 0.31 -8.04 -1.52
C GLU A 262 0.78 -9.45 -1.90
N TRP A 263 2.10 -9.68 -1.90
CA TRP A 263 2.68 -10.99 -2.15
C TRP A 263 2.18 -12.04 -1.17
N LEU A 264 2.20 -11.74 0.14
CA LEU A 264 1.71 -12.65 1.17
C LEU A 264 0.21 -12.91 1.00
N ALA A 265 -0.61 -11.87 0.78
CA ALA A 265 -2.04 -12.00 0.57
C ALA A 265 -2.34 -12.95 -0.60
N SER A 266 -1.61 -12.83 -1.71
CA SER A 266 -1.72 -13.71 -2.88
C SER A 266 -1.35 -15.16 -2.56
N ARG A 267 -0.23 -15.39 -1.85
CA ARG A 267 0.19 -16.72 -1.39
C ARG A 267 -0.86 -17.39 -0.51
N LEU A 268 -1.39 -16.63 0.46
CA LEU A 268 -2.43 -17.11 1.38
C LEU A 268 -3.72 -17.50 0.65
N LYS A 269 -4.18 -16.69 -0.32
CA LYS A 269 -5.33 -17.05 -1.17
C LYS A 269 -5.08 -18.38 -1.88
N GLY A 270 -3.88 -18.57 -2.44
CA GLY A 270 -3.47 -19.82 -3.08
C GLY A 270 -3.51 -21.02 -2.13
N PHE A 271 -3.03 -20.87 -0.89
CA PHE A 271 -3.10 -21.94 0.10
C PHE A 271 -4.53 -22.29 0.49
N PHE A 272 -5.38 -21.29 0.70
CA PHE A 272 -6.72 -21.51 1.24
C PHE A 272 -7.70 -22.08 0.22
N ILE A 273 -7.54 -21.76 -1.07
CA ILE A 273 -8.32 -22.37 -2.16
C ILE A 273 -8.09 -23.88 -2.24
N ASN A 274 -6.89 -24.35 -1.86
CA ASN A 274 -6.49 -25.76 -1.95
C ASN A 274 -6.80 -26.56 -0.66
N LEU A 275 -7.48 -25.95 0.33
CA LEU A 275 -7.83 -26.65 1.58
C LEU A 275 -9.04 -27.57 1.38
N PRO A 276 -9.00 -28.84 1.84
CA PRO A 276 -10.17 -29.71 1.82
C PRO A 276 -11.29 -29.13 2.68
N HIS A 277 -12.51 -28.99 2.15
CA HIS A 277 -13.64 -28.48 2.94
C HIS A 277 -14.18 -29.50 3.96
N THR A 278 -13.88 -30.79 3.80
CA THR A 278 -14.29 -31.85 4.72
C THR A 278 -13.23 -32.11 5.79
N ALA A 279 -13.61 -31.99 7.06
CA ALA A 279 -12.77 -32.48 8.16
C ALA A 279 -12.74 -34.01 8.12
N SER A 280 -11.54 -34.61 8.04
CA SER A 280 -11.41 -36.03 8.41
C SER A 280 -11.73 -36.11 9.90
N GLY A 281 -12.74 -36.90 10.27
CA GLY A 281 -13.23 -36.96 11.65
C GLY A 281 -12.09 -37.18 12.64
N SER A 282 -12.03 -36.33 13.68
CA SER A 282 -11.01 -36.45 14.73
C SER A 282 -11.11 -37.84 15.38
N PRO A 283 -10.03 -38.63 15.43
CA PRO A 283 -10.02 -39.92 16.09
C PRO A 283 -10.08 -39.73 17.60
N GLY A 284 -11.29 -39.69 18.17
CA GLY A 284 -11.49 -39.81 19.62
C GLY A 284 -12.38 -38.77 20.30
N SER A 285 -13.23 -38.01 19.58
CA SER A 285 -14.26 -37.23 20.26
C SER A 285 -15.38 -38.14 20.77
N ASP A 286 -15.39 -38.42 22.07
CA ASP A 286 -16.60 -38.85 22.77
C ASP A 286 -17.69 -37.77 22.59
N PRO A 287 -18.98 -38.11 22.36
CA PRO A 287 -20.05 -37.12 22.18
C PRO A 287 -20.42 -36.33 23.45
N GLN A 288 -19.70 -36.52 24.55
CA GLN A 288 -20.00 -35.93 25.85
C GLN A 288 -18.71 -35.47 26.50
N VAL A 289 -18.72 -34.23 27.00
CA VAL A 289 -17.63 -33.53 27.70
C VAL A 289 -16.66 -32.78 26.77
N THR A 290 -17.01 -31.56 26.40
CA THR A 290 -16.34 -30.32 26.90
C THR A 290 -17.08 -29.10 26.39
N ASN A 291 -17.49 -28.24 27.32
CA ASN A 291 -18.24 -27.02 27.11
C ASN A 291 -17.28 -25.82 26.92
N GLU A 292 -16.27 -25.97 26.05
CA GLU A 292 -15.41 -24.88 25.60
C GLU A 292 -15.62 -24.69 24.09
N SER A 293 -15.79 -23.43 23.68
CA SER A 293 -16.10 -23.02 22.31
C SER A 293 -15.00 -23.43 21.32
N VAL A 294 -15.04 -24.69 20.85
CA VAL A 294 -14.19 -25.15 19.74
C VAL A 294 -14.71 -24.48 18.48
N ARG A 295 -13.92 -23.55 17.90
CA ARG A 295 -14.28 -22.92 16.63
C ARG A 295 -14.54 -23.99 15.58
N SER A 296 -15.63 -23.83 14.83
CA SER A 296 -15.90 -24.72 13.71
C SER A 296 -14.84 -24.52 12.61
N ARG A 297 -14.62 -25.55 11.78
CA ARG A 297 -13.69 -25.45 10.65
C ARG A 297 -14.04 -24.26 9.75
N ASP A 298 -15.33 -24.03 9.50
CA ASP A 298 -15.79 -22.91 8.68
C ASP A 298 -15.42 -21.56 9.28
N GLN A 299 -15.51 -21.40 10.61
CA GLN A 299 -15.07 -20.18 11.30
C GLN A 299 -13.55 -19.97 11.18
N ILE A 300 -12.76 -21.04 11.20
CA ILE A 300 -11.30 -20.97 11.00
C ILE A 300 -10.98 -20.53 9.57
N LEU A 301 -11.60 -21.18 8.57
CA LEU A 301 -11.41 -20.83 7.15
C LEU A 301 -11.86 -19.40 6.83
N GLN A 302 -12.96 -18.95 7.45
CA GLN A 302 -13.41 -17.56 7.34
C GLN A 302 -12.37 -16.61 7.94
N THR A 303 -11.85 -16.90 9.14
CA THR A 303 -10.79 -16.10 9.78
C THR A 303 -9.54 -16.01 8.89
N LEU A 304 -9.12 -17.10 8.27
CA LEU A 304 -7.99 -17.13 7.34
C LEU A 304 -8.25 -16.26 6.11
N THR A 305 -9.46 -16.32 5.55
CA THR A 305 -9.87 -15.49 4.41
C THR A 305 -9.86 -14.01 4.78
N ASP A 306 -10.36 -13.65 5.96
CA ASP A 306 -10.38 -12.27 6.45
C ASP A 306 -8.97 -11.75 6.76
N LEU A 307 -8.07 -12.60 7.26
CA LEU A 307 -6.66 -12.26 7.45
C LEU A 307 -5.95 -12.02 6.11
N SER A 308 -6.18 -12.88 5.11
CA SER A 308 -5.65 -12.65 3.76
C SER A 308 -6.13 -11.33 3.17
N ARG A 309 -7.41 -10.99 3.33
CA ARG A 309 -7.95 -9.69 2.93
C ARG A 309 -7.29 -8.54 3.70
N ALA A 310 -7.11 -8.68 5.01
CA ALA A 310 -6.48 -7.65 5.82
C ALA A 310 -5.03 -7.34 5.41
N PHE A 311 -4.26 -8.33 4.91
CA PHE A 311 -2.94 -8.06 4.34
C PHE A 311 -3.02 -7.29 3.01
N GLN A 312 -3.99 -7.62 2.16
CA GLN A 312 -4.25 -6.83 0.95
C GLN A 312 -4.62 -5.38 1.32
N ASP A 313 -5.47 -5.19 2.33
CA ASP A 313 -5.88 -3.85 2.78
C ASP A 313 -4.68 -3.02 3.30
N ILE A 314 -3.71 -3.65 3.97
CA ILE A 314 -2.45 -3.00 4.37
C ILE A 314 -1.65 -2.59 3.12
N ALA A 315 -1.55 -3.46 2.11
CA ALA A 315 -0.86 -3.16 0.87
C ALA A 315 -1.50 -1.96 0.16
N ASP A 316 -2.81 -2.00 -0.06
CA ASP A 316 -3.56 -0.95 -0.75
C ASP A 316 -3.44 0.39 -0.01
N ARG A 317 -3.49 0.37 1.32
CA ARG A 317 -3.26 1.56 2.15
C ARG A 317 -1.85 2.12 2.00
N CYS A 318 -0.82 1.28 2.00
CA CYS A 318 0.56 1.75 1.77
C CYS A 318 0.68 2.44 0.42
N LEU A 319 0.08 1.86 -0.63
CA LEU A 319 0.12 2.45 -1.96
C LEU A 319 -0.60 3.80 -2.04
N LEU A 320 -1.79 3.91 -1.43
CA LEU A 320 -2.52 5.17 -1.34
C LEU A 320 -1.72 6.25 -0.59
N VAL A 321 -1.10 5.90 0.55
CA VAL A 321 -0.25 6.85 1.29
C VAL A 321 0.88 7.35 0.40
N LEU A 322 1.59 6.48 -0.30
CA LEU A 322 2.71 6.88 -1.17
C LEU A 322 2.26 7.81 -2.29
N HIS A 323 1.13 7.49 -2.93
CA HIS A 323 0.53 8.31 -3.98
C HIS A 323 0.12 9.70 -3.49
N LEU A 324 -0.53 9.75 -2.32
CA LEU A 324 -0.95 10.99 -1.66
C LEU A 324 0.25 11.79 -1.14
N GLU A 325 1.28 11.12 -0.65
CA GLU A 325 2.47 11.77 -0.08
C GLU A 325 3.19 12.62 -1.13
N VAL A 326 3.41 12.08 -2.34
CA VAL A 326 4.04 12.85 -3.44
C VAL A 326 3.23 14.12 -3.77
N ARG A 327 1.90 14.06 -3.67
CA ARG A 327 1.00 15.20 -3.88
C ARG A 327 1.08 16.22 -2.74
N VAL A 328 1.18 15.72 -1.50
CA VAL A 328 1.40 16.52 -0.29
C VAL A 328 2.74 17.27 -0.37
N HIS A 329 3.80 16.64 -0.89
CA HIS A 329 5.07 17.32 -1.17
C HIS A 329 4.90 18.47 -2.17
N CYS A 330 4.15 18.28 -3.26
CA CYS A 330 3.84 19.36 -4.20
C CYS A 330 3.12 20.53 -3.50
N PHE A 331 2.11 20.27 -2.68
CA PHE A 331 1.44 21.31 -1.90
C PHE A 331 2.40 22.02 -0.92
N HIS A 332 3.23 21.25 -0.21
CA HIS A 332 4.18 21.75 0.77
C HIS A 332 5.17 22.75 0.16
N TYR A 333 5.71 22.46 -1.03
CA TYR A 333 6.71 23.33 -1.65
C TYR A 333 6.09 24.43 -2.54
N LEU A 334 4.96 24.19 -3.20
CA LEU A 334 4.41 25.12 -4.21
C LEU A 334 3.40 26.13 -3.65
N ILE A 335 2.63 25.82 -2.60
CA ILE A 335 1.73 26.82 -2.02
C ILE A 335 2.51 28.00 -1.41
N PRO A 336 3.59 27.79 -0.62
CA PRO A 336 4.40 28.90 -0.12
C PRO A 336 5.04 29.73 -1.24
N LEU A 337 5.34 29.13 -2.40
CA LEU A 337 5.88 29.85 -3.55
C LEU A 337 4.96 31.00 -3.98
N ALA A 338 3.64 30.76 -4.00
CA ALA A 338 2.66 31.79 -4.33
C ALA A 338 2.40 32.78 -3.18
N LYS A 339 2.34 32.28 -1.94
CA LYS A 339 1.96 33.08 -0.76
C LYS A 339 3.10 33.92 -0.16
N GLN A 340 4.33 33.43 -0.28
CA GLN A 340 5.51 34.00 0.39
C GLN A 340 6.59 34.43 -0.61
N GLY A 341 6.54 33.96 -1.86
CA GLY A 341 7.52 34.31 -2.89
C GLY A 341 7.43 35.78 -3.32
N ASN A 342 8.58 36.36 -3.66
CA ASN A 342 8.66 37.72 -4.18
C ASN A 342 8.85 37.73 -5.71
N TYR A 343 7.74 37.89 -6.43
CA TYR A 343 7.70 37.96 -7.90
C TYR A 343 7.54 39.40 -8.42
N ALA A 344 7.59 40.39 -7.54
CA ALA A 344 7.46 41.80 -7.87
C ALA A 344 8.81 42.47 -8.21
N ILE A 345 9.94 41.83 -7.88
CA ILE A 345 11.27 42.44 -8.01
C ILE A 345 11.58 42.70 -9.49
N VAL A 346 12.06 43.90 -9.78
CA VAL A 346 12.63 44.30 -11.06
C VAL A 346 14.16 44.24 -10.90
N ALA A 347 14.79 43.32 -11.64
CA ALA A 347 16.22 43.21 -11.91
C ALA A 347 17.21 43.41 -10.73
N ASN A 348 17.72 42.29 -10.21
CA ASN A 348 19.12 42.14 -9.76
C ASN A 348 19.64 40.83 -10.38
N VAL A 349 20.95 40.60 -10.48
CA VAL A 349 21.54 39.40 -11.12
C VAL A 349 21.01 38.07 -10.53
N GLU A 350 20.59 38.06 -9.26
CA GLU A 350 19.91 36.94 -8.57
C GLU A 350 18.47 36.66 -9.07
N SER A 351 17.90 37.51 -9.93
CA SER A 351 16.58 37.30 -10.55
C SER A 351 16.59 36.28 -11.69
N MET A 352 17.76 35.75 -12.04
CA MET A 352 17.93 34.73 -13.08
C MET A 352 17.86 33.29 -12.52
N ASP A 353 17.87 33.09 -11.21
CA ASP A 353 17.85 31.73 -10.64
C ASP A 353 16.44 31.18 -10.47
N TYR A 354 16.35 29.85 -10.42
CA TYR A 354 15.14 29.13 -10.05
C TYR A 354 14.72 29.47 -8.62
N ASP A 355 13.42 29.36 -8.33
CA ASP A 355 12.96 29.49 -6.95
C ASP A 355 13.56 28.35 -6.07
N PRO A 356 14.14 28.65 -4.90
CA PRO A 356 14.72 27.63 -4.03
C PRO A 356 13.73 26.53 -3.63
N LEU A 357 12.43 26.82 -3.51
CA LEU A 357 11.40 25.82 -3.19
C LEU A 357 11.17 24.86 -4.37
N VAL A 358 11.27 25.36 -5.60
CA VAL A 358 11.18 24.53 -6.82
C VAL A 358 12.39 23.61 -6.94
N VAL A 359 13.59 24.13 -6.65
CA VAL A 359 14.81 23.31 -6.63
C VAL A 359 14.73 22.23 -5.57
N LYS A 360 14.20 22.54 -4.38
CA LYS A 360 13.97 21.57 -3.31
C LYS A 360 12.96 20.50 -3.73
N LEU A 361 11.81 20.90 -4.27
CA LEU A 361 10.79 19.96 -4.76
C LEU A 361 11.35 19.01 -5.83
N ASN A 362 12.11 19.52 -6.80
CA ASN A 362 12.71 18.66 -7.82
C ASN A 362 13.66 17.62 -7.23
N LYS A 363 14.52 18.01 -6.28
CA LYS A 363 15.43 17.07 -5.59
C LYS A 363 14.65 16.04 -4.78
N ASP A 364 13.61 16.49 -4.11
CA ASP A 364 12.75 15.66 -3.26
C ASP A 364 11.99 14.63 -4.08
N ILE A 365 11.27 15.03 -5.14
CA ILE A 365 10.60 14.14 -6.08
C ILE A 365 11.59 13.14 -6.70
N SER A 366 12.79 13.59 -7.11
CA SER A 366 13.79 12.70 -7.70
C SER A 366 14.31 11.65 -6.70
N ALA A 367 14.49 12.02 -5.43
CA ALA A 367 14.91 11.08 -4.40
C ALA A 367 13.80 10.06 -4.09
N ILE A 368 12.54 10.50 -4.06
CA ILE A 368 11.38 9.61 -3.91
C ILE A 368 11.30 8.66 -5.11
N GLU A 369 11.46 9.17 -6.34
CA GLU A 369 11.44 8.38 -7.56
C GLU A 369 12.46 7.25 -7.54
N GLU A 370 13.71 7.55 -7.19
CA GLU A 370 14.80 6.57 -7.14
C GLU A 370 14.44 5.38 -6.22
N VAL A 371 13.94 5.66 -5.00
CA VAL A 371 13.62 4.59 -4.07
C VAL A 371 12.33 3.85 -4.43
N MET A 372 11.35 4.52 -5.01
CA MET A 372 10.10 3.90 -5.46
C MET A 372 10.34 2.98 -6.65
N GLY A 373 11.15 3.42 -7.62
CA GLY A 373 11.52 2.63 -8.80
C GLY A 373 12.28 1.36 -8.43
N ALA A 374 13.09 1.42 -7.37
CA ALA A 374 13.81 0.26 -6.84
C ALA A 374 12.92 -0.71 -6.03
N ALA A 375 11.85 -0.22 -5.41
CA ALA A 375 11.01 -1.01 -4.51
C ALA A 375 9.76 -1.60 -5.18
N LEU A 376 9.08 -0.84 -6.05
CA LEU A 376 7.73 -1.18 -6.55
C LEU A 376 7.73 -1.77 -7.95
N GLN A 377 6.70 -2.56 -8.25
CA GLN A 377 6.39 -2.96 -9.61
C GLN A 377 6.05 -1.74 -10.49
N GLN A 378 6.40 -1.81 -11.78
CA GLN A 378 6.36 -0.66 -12.69
C GLN A 378 4.99 0.02 -12.78
N HIS A 379 3.89 -0.74 -12.75
CA HIS A 379 2.55 -0.18 -12.85
C HIS A 379 2.11 0.55 -11.56
N LYS A 380 2.60 0.13 -10.38
CA LYS A 380 2.38 0.83 -9.11
C LYS A 380 3.24 2.08 -9.00
N PHE A 381 4.48 1.98 -9.46
CA PHE A 381 5.36 3.14 -9.62
C PHE A 381 4.72 4.21 -10.51
N GLN A 382 4.18 3.82 -11.68
CA GLN A 382 3.46 4.74 -12.56
C GLN A 382 2.26 5.39 -11.87
N TYR A 383 1.47 4.61 -11.11
CA TYR A 383 0.35 5.13 -10.34
C TYR A 383 0.74 6.23 -9.35
N ILE A 384 1.92 6.15 -8.72
CA ILE A 384 2.36 7.17 -7.77
C ILE A 384 2.56 8.53 -8.45
N PHE A 385 3.17 8.55 -9.65
CA PHE A 385 3.61 9.79 -10.32
C PHE A 385 2.64 10.30 -11.41
N GLU A 386 1.69 9.50 -11.86
CA GLU A 386 0.68 9.97 -12.80
C GLU A 386 -0.24 11.03 -12.18
N GLY A 387 -0.75 11.94 -13.01
CA GLY A 387 -1.57 13.07 -12.58
C GLY A 387 -0.81 14.18 -11.86
N LEU A 388 0.48 13.98 -11.52
CA LEU A 388 1.26 14.96 -10.78
C LEU A 388 1.47 16.27 -11.57
N GLY A 389 1.68 16.19 -12.88
CA GLY A 389 1.75 17.37 -13.76
C GLY A 389 0.45 18.19 -13.74
N HIS A 390 -0.71 17.53 -13.73
CA HIS A 390 -2.00 18.19 -13.61
C HIS A 390 -2.16 18.87 -12.25
N LEU A 391 -1.84 18.18 -11.15
CA LEU A 391 -1.90 18.77 -9.81
C LEU A 391 -1.00 20.00 -9.68
N ILE A 392 0.26 19.91 -10.13
CA ILE A 392 1.21 21.02 -10.10
C ILE A 392 0.68 22.20 -10.92
N SER A 393 0.11 21.92 -12.10
CA SER A 393 -0.55 22.93 -12.93
C SER A 393 -1.67 23.64 -12.17
N CYS A 394 -2.57 22.89 -11.54
CA CYS A 394 -3.64 23.43 -10.71
C CYS A 394 -3.12 24.28 -9.55
N ILE A 395 -2.10 23.82 -8.81
CA ILE A 395 -1.52 24.58 -7.69
C ILE A 395 -0.94 25.90 -8.18
N LEU A 396 -0.19 25.88 -9.28
CA LEU A 396 0.47 27.07 -9.81
C LEU A 396 -0.52 28.07 -10.40
N ILE A 397 -1.51 27.63 -11.16
CA ILE A 397 -2.54 28.53 -11.74
C ILE A 397 -3.38 29.15 -10.62
N ASN A 398 -3.89 28.34 -9.68
CA ASN A 398 -4.65 28.86 -8.53
C ASN A 398 -3.79 29.73 -7.62
N GLY A 399 -2.48 29.53 -7.61
CA GLY A 399 -1.51 30.36 -6.91
C GLY A 399 -1.56 31.84 -7.29
N ALA A 400 -2.01 32.17 -8.51
CA ALA A 400 -2.09 33.53 -9.01
C ALA A 400 -2.89 34.47 -8.11
N GLN A 401 -3.90 33.94 -7.42
CA GLN A 401 -4.74 34.72 -6.49
C GLN A 401 -3.92 35.31 -5.32
N TYR A 402 -2.85 34.62 -4.88
CA TYR A 402 -2.07 35.00 -3.70
C TYR A 402 -0.94 35.99 -4.00
N PHE A 403 -0.49 36.09 -5.25
CA PHE A 403 0.56 37.05 -5.59
C PHE A 403 0.10 38.48 -5.35
N LYS A 404 0.87 39.22 -4.54
CA LYS A 404 0.62 40.65 -4.34
C LYS A 404 0.81 41.43 -5.63
N ARG A 405 1.95 41.22 -6.29
CA ARG A 405 2.32 41.81 -7.59
C ARG A 405 3.24 40.84 -8.34
N ILE A 406 3.23 40.95 -9.67
CA ILE A 406 4.13 40.23 -10.56
C ILE A 406 4.77 41.20 -11.57
N SER A 407 6.08 41.13 -11.74
CA SER A 407 6.83 41.87 -12.77
C SER A 407 7.07 41.01 -14.00
N GLU A 408 7.49 41.60 -15.13
CA GLU A 408 7.90 40.83 -16.32
C GLU A 408 9.02 39.81 -15.99
N SER A 409 9.96 40.20 -15.12
CA SER A 409 11.01 39.30 -14.62
C SER A 409 10.43 38.18 -13.74
N GLY A 410 9.40 38.50 -12.95
CA GLY A 410 8.62 37.51 -12.19
C GLY A 410 7.93 36.49 -13.10
N ILE A 411 7.31 36.93 -14.19
CA ILE A 411 6.71 36.04 -15.20
C ILE A 411 7.78 35.11 -15.78
N LYS A 412 8.93 35.65 -16.21
CA LYS A 412 10.06 34.83 -16.71
C LYS A 412 10.57 33.83 -15.67
N LYS A 413 10.66 34.23 -14.40
CA LYS A 413 11.04 33.32 -13.31
C LYS A 413 10.02 32.20 -13.14
N MET A 414 8.73 32.50 -13.11
CA MET A 414 7.66 31.50 -13.01
C MET A 414 7.69 30.52 -14.20
N CYS A 415 7.83 31.03 -15.42
CA CYS A 415 7.91 30.17 -16.62
C CYS A 415 9.10 29.20 -16.55
N ARG A 416 10.26 29.65 -16.05
CA ARG A 416 11.43 28.78 -15.84
C ARG A 416 11.24 27.76 -14.74
N ASN A 417 10.57 28.15 -13.64
CA ASN A 417 10.18 27.23 -12.57
C ASN A 417 9.27 26.13 -13.09
N ILE A 418 8.24 26.49 -13.88
CA ILE A 418 7.34 25.51 -14.51
C ILE A 418 8.11 24.59 -15.44
N PHE A 419 9.00 25.14 -16.27
CA PHE A 419 9.79 24.36 -17.21
C PHE A 419 10.70 23.34 -16.51
N VAL A 420 11.36 23.70 -15.41
CA VAL A 420 12.25 22.75 -14.71
C VAL A 420 11.47 21.67 -13.96
N LEU A 421 10.26 21.97 -13.47
CA LEU A 421 9.34 20.95 -12.94
C LEU A 421 8.87 20.01 -14.06
N GLN A 422 8.51 20.57 -15.21
CA GLN A 422 8.09 19.81 -16.39
C GLN A 422 9.17 18.85 -16.87
N GLN A 423 10.42 19.31 -16.93
CA GLN A 423 11.54 18.47 -17.33
C GLN A 423 11.77 17.32 -16.34
N ASN A 424 11.68 17.60 -15.03
CA ASN A 424 11.82 16.56 -14.01
C ASN A 424 10.73 15.49 -14.15
N LEU A 425 9.46 15.89 -14.21
CA LEU A 425 8.34 14.95 -14.35
C LEU A 425 8.38 14.17 -15.67
N THR A 426 8.71 14.83 -16.78
CA THR A 426 8.84 14.15 -18.09
C THR A 426 9.87 13.03 -18.05
N ASN A 427 10.98 13.23 -17.32
CA ASN A 427 12.00 12.19 -17.15
C ASN A 427 11.50 11.03 -16.27
N ILE A 428 10.64 11.31 -15.28
CA ILE A 428 10.09 10.30 -14.37
C ILE A 428 8.99 9.48 -15.05
N THR A 429 8.02 10.16 -15.66
CA THR A 429 6.85 9.53 -16.28
C THR A 429 7.15 8.97 -17.67
N MET A 430 8.27 9.40 -18.28
CA MET A 430 8.63 9.11 -19.67
C MET A 430 7.50 9.51 -20.64
N SER A 431 6.77 10.58 -20.30
CA SER A 431 5.60 11.05 -21.04
C SER A 431 5.55 12.58 -21.07
N ARG A 432 4.81 13.14 -22.04
CA ARG A 432 4.70 14.60 -22.17
C ARG A 432 3.75 15.17 -21.12
N GLU A 433 4.26 16.08 -20.31
CA GLU A 433 3.49 16.82 -19.30
C GLU A 433 2.82 18.08 -19.89
N ALA A 434 1.73 17.88 -20.65
CA ALA A 434 1.01 18.95 -21.35
C ALA A 434 0.31 19.94 -20.38
N ASP A 435 -0.12 19.48 -19.20
CA ASP A 435 -0.74 20.35 -18.19
C ASP A 435 0.23 21.43 -17.67
N LEU A 436 1.53 21.17 -17.68
CA LEU A 436 2.55 22.16 -17.31
C LEU A 436 2.83 23.16 -18.44
N ASP A 437 2.71 22.74 -19.70
CA ASP A 437 2.67 23.70 -20.83
C ASP A 437 1.47 24.66 -20.66
N PHE A 438 0.34 24.12 -20.21
CA PHE A 438 -0.89 24.88 -19.99
C PHE A 438 -0.75 25.89 -18.83
N ALA A 439 -0.09 25.52 -17.72
CA ALA A 439 0.25 26.44 -16.64
C ALA A 439 1.25 27.52 -17.09
N ARG A 440 2.27 27.17 -17.89
CA ARG A 440 3.23 28.15 -18.41
C ARG A 440 2.52 29.20 -19.25
N GLN A 441 1.64 28.77 -20.16
CA GLN A 441 0.84 29.67 -21.02
C GLN A 441 -0.06 30.61 -20.20
N TYR A 442 -0.55 30.17 -19.03
CA TYR A 442 -1.34 31.01 -18.14
C TYR A 442 -0.55 32.22 -17.64
N TYR A 443 0.70 32.01 -17.25
CA TYR A 443 1.58 33.10 -16.82
C TYR A 443 2.09 33.95 -18.00
N GLU A 444 2.32 33.36 -19.17
CA GLU A 444 2.68 34.11 -20.38
C GLU A 444 1.57 35.08 -20.84
N MET A 445 0.32 34.75 -20.59
CA MET A 445 -0.81 35.66 -20.83
C MET A 445 -0.67 36.99 -20.06
N LEU A 446 0.02 36.98 -18.91
CA LEU A 446 0.25 38.17 -18.09
C LEU A 446 1.28 39.15 -18.68
N TYR A 447 1.92 38.83 -19.80
CA TYR A 447 2.70 39.80 -20.57
C TYR A 447 1.82 40.87 -21.24
N ASN A 448 0.54 40.57 -21.45
CA ASN A 448 -0.41 41.48 -22.08
C ASN A 448 -1.03 42.43 -21.06
N ALA A 449 -1.50 43.59 -21.53
CA ALA A 449 -2.36 44.45 -20.73
C ALA A 449 -3.72 43.77 -20.48
N ALA A 450 -4.46 44.21 -19.45
CA ALA A 450 -5.74 43.59 -19.09
C ALA A 450 -6.77 43.60 -20.23
N ASP A 451 -6.81 44.66 -21.05
CA ASP A 451 -7.74 44.75 -22.18
C ASP A 451 -7.28 43.88 -23.37
N GLU A 452 -5.98 43.75 -23.59
CA GLU A 452 -5.39 42.84 -24.59
C GLU A 452 -5.63 41.37 -24.21
N LEU A 453 -5.57 41.05 -22.91
CA LEU A 453 -5.93 39.73 -22.40
C LEU A 453 -7.39 39.39 -22.74
N LEU A 454 -8.32 40.33 -22.54
CA LEU A 454 -9.73 40.10 -22.91
C LEU A 454 -9.89 39.86 -24.41
N ASN A 455 -9.19 40.61 -25.25
CA ASN A 455 -9.18 40.39 -26.70
C ASN A 455 -8.62 39.00 -27.06
N LEU A 456 -7.57 38.56 -26.36
CA LEU A 456 -7.01 37.21 -26.54
C LEU A 456 -8.04 36.11 -26.27
N VAL A 457 -8.91 36.29 -25.26
CA VAL A 457 -9.99 35.33 -24.95
C VAL A 457 -11.07 35.34 -26.03
N VAL A 458 -11.34 36.50 -26.65
CA VAL A 458 -12.27 36.59 -27.80
C VAL A 458 -11.69 35.86 -29.01
N ASP A 459 -10.43 36.10 -29.34
CA ASP A 459 -9.80 35.61 -30.57
C ASP A 459 -9.43 34.12 -30.49
N GLN A 460 -8.93 33.66 -29.34
CA GLN A 460 -8.44 32.28 -29.14
C GLN A 460 -9.45 31.38 -28.43
N GLY A 461 -10.53 31.96 -27.91
CA GLY A 461 -11.54 31.26 -27.12
C GLY A 461 -11.14 31.02 -25.66
N VAL A 462 -12.12 30.51 -24.89
CA VAL A 462 -11.98 30.22 -23.45
C VAL A 462 -11.12 28.98 -23.24
N ARG A 463 -9.97 29.17 -22.57
CA ARG A 463 -9.01 28.11 -22.21
C ARG A 463 -9.01 27.80 -20.71
N TYR A 464 -9.08 28.82 -19.87
CA TYR A 464 -9.11 28.71 -18.41
C TYR A 464 -10.54 28.86 -17.87
N THR A 465 -10.75 28.50 -16.61
CA THR A 465 -12.03 28.74 -15.92
C THR A 465 -12.24 30.24 -15.69
N GLU A 466 -13.49 30.65 -15.50
CA GLU A 466 -13.83 32.04 -15.18
C GLU A 466 -13.03 32.55 -13.97
N LEU A 467 -12.95 31.73 -12.92
CA LEU A 467 -12.23 32.10 -11.69
C LEU A 467 -10.72 32.30 -11.93
N GLU A 468 -10.09 31.46 -12.75
CA GLU A 468 -8.68 31.60 -13.09
C GLU A 468 -8.40 32.87 -13.92
N TYR A 469 -9.31 33.25 -14.82
CA TYR A 469 -9.22 34.53 -15.53
C TYR A 469 -9.43 35.72 -14.58
N ILE A 470 -10.36 35.63 -13.62
CA ILE A 470 -10.56 36.65 -12.58
C ILE A 470 -9.27 36.82 -11.77
N HIS A 471 -8.60 35.73 -11.40
CA HIS A 471 -7.32 35.77 -10.70
C HIS A 471 -6.23 36.47 -11.53
N ALA A 472 -6.13 36.15 -12.83
CA ALA A 472 -5.17 36.77 -13.74
C ALA A 472 -5.39 38.29 -13.86
N LEU A 473 -6.63 38.72 -14.12
CA LEU A 473 -6.97 40.14 -14.24
C LEU A 473 -6.74 40.90 -12.94
N SER A 474 -7.08 40.29 -11.81
CA SER A 474 -6.84 40.87 -10.48
C SER A 474 -5.34 41.02 -10.22
N LEU A 475 -4.53 40.02 -10.58
CA LEU A 475 -3.08 40.09 -10.45
C LEU A 475 -2.46 41.18 -11.35
N LEU A 476 -2.91 41.31 -12.60
CA LEU A 476 -2.48 42.39 -13.51
C LEU A 476 -2.79 43.76 -12.92
N GLN A 477 -4.01 43.98 -12.43
CA GLN A 477 -4.39 45.24 -11.81
C GLN A 477 -3.54 45.55 -10.58
N ARG A 478 -3.31 44.58 -9.69
CA ARG A 478 -2.44 44.79 -8.51
C ARG A 478 -1.00 45.16 -8.90
N SER A 479 -0.54 44.68 -10.06
CA SER A 479 0.84 44.81 -10.56
C SER A 479 1.11 46.09 -11.35
N GLN A 480 0.08 46.72 -11.91
CA GLN A 480 0.20 47.99 -12.61
C GLN A 480 0.06 49.17 -11.63
N THR A 481 1.02 50.09 -11.63
CA THR A 481 0.94 51.33 -10.85
C THR A 481 0.16 52.39 -11.62
N GLY A 482 -0.92 52.92 -11.05
CA GLY A 482 -1.66 54.07 -11.60
C GLY A 482 -2.69 53.75 -12.69
N VAL A 483 -3.04 52.48 -12.91
CA VAL A 483 -3.98 52.06 -13.97
C VAL A 483 -5.27 51.50 -13.36
N GLY A 484 -6.27 52.36 -13.21
CA GLY A 484 -7.67 51.97 -13.05
C GLY A 484 -8.20 51.98 -11.62
N ASP A 485 -9.16 52.88 -11.37
CA ASP A 485 -10.11 52.79 -10.27
C ASP A 485 -10.77 51.40 -10.24
N LEU A 486 -11.23 50.96 -9.06
CA LEU A 486 -12.04 49.77 -8.83
C LEU A 486 -13.19 49.66 -9.86
N SER A 487 -13.72 50.80 -10.32
CA SER A 487 -14.69 50.89 -11.42
C SER A 487 -14.20 50.26 -12.73
N THR A 488 -12.99 50.57 -13.19
CA THR A 488 -12.42 50.02 -14.43
C THR A 488 -12.20 48.51 -14.32
N GLN A 489 -11.78 48.03 -13.16
CA GLN A 489 -11.66 46.60 -12.91
C GLN A 489 -13.02 45.89 -13.00
N ASN A 490 -14.06 46.45 -12.37
CA ASN A 490 -15.40 45.87 -12.41
C ASN A 490 -15.94 45.78 -13.85
N VAL A 491 -15.69 46.80 -14.68
CA VAL A 491 -16.05 46.77 -16.11
C VAL A 491 -15.33 45.64 -16.84
N ARG A 492 -14.03 45.45 -16.59
CA ARG A 492 -13.25 44.35 -17.19
C ARG A 492 -13.76 42.96 -16.76
N LEU A 493 -14.09 42.81 -15.47
CA LEU A 493 -14.65 41.55 -14.94
C LEU A 493 -16.04 41.26 -15.53
N GLN A 494 -16.88 42.28 -15.70
CA GLN A 494 -18.17 42.14 -16.36
C GLN A 494 -17.99 41.75 -17.84
N ARG A 495 -17.06 42.40 -18.54
CA ARG A 495 -16.75 42.07 -19.93
C ARG A 495 -16.23 40.64 -20.09
N LEU A 496 -15.39 40.16 -19.16
CA LEU A 496 -14.94 38.76 -19.14
C LEU A 496 -16.14 37.79 -19.09
N LYS A 497 -17.11 38.04 -18.20
CA LYS A 497 -18.32 37.20 -18.08
C LYS A 497 -19.11 37.15 -19.37
N GLU A 498 -19.29 38.30 -20.02
CA GLU A 498 -19.96 38.39 -21.32
C GLU A 498 -19.23 37.57 -22.38
N ILE A 499 -17.90 37.74 -22.51
CA ILE A 499 -17.08 36.98 -23.47
C ILE A 499 -17.20 35.47 -23.23
N ILE A 500 -17.14 35.01 -21.98
CA ILE A 500 -17.26 33.59 -21.65
C ILE A 500 -18.65 33.05 -22.06
N CYS A 501 -19.72 33.80 -21.77
CA CYS A 501 -21.08 33.45 -22.19
C CYS A 501 -21.22 33.42 -23.72
N GLU A 502 -20.70 34.42 -24.43
CA GLU A 502 -20.69 34.50 -25.90
C GLU A 502 -19.98 33.28 -26.52
N GLN A 503 -18.81 32.92 -25.98
CA GLN A 503 -18.02 31.77 -26.44
C GLN A 503 -18.69 30.43 -26.14
N ALA A 504 -19.35 30.30 -24.98
CA ALA A 504 -20.14 29.11 -24.64
C ALA A 504 -21.31 28.93 -25.61
N ALA A 505 -22.05 30.01 -25.91
CA ALA A 505 -23.14 30.00 -26.87
C ALA A 505 -22.64 29.65 -28.29
N PHE A 506 -21.50 30.18 -28.72
CA PHE A 506 -20.89 29.86 -30.00
C PHE A 506 -20.49 28.37 -30.10
N LYS A 507 -19.84 27.82 -29.05
CA LYS A 507 -19.49 26.39 -29.00
C LYS A 507 -20.73 25.50 -29.07
N GLN A 508 -21.80 25.84 -28.34
CA GLN A 508 -23.06 25.10 -28.35
C GLN A 508 -23.73 25.15 -29.74
N ALA A 509 -23.86 26.32 -30.34
CA ALA A 509 -24.42 26.48 -31.69
C ALA A 509 -23.63 25.72 -32.76
N THR A 510 -22.31 25.63 -32.61
CA THR A 510 -21.44 24.87 -33.52
C THR A 510 -21.62 23.35 -33.35
N LYS A 511 -21.84 22.89 -32.11
CA LYS A 511 -22.15 21.48 -31.81
C LYS A 511 -23.51 21.08 -32.37
N ASP A 512 -24.52 21.93 -32.21
CA ASP A 512 -25.88 21.69 -32.71
C ASP A 512 -25.92 21.66 -34.25
N LYS A 513 -25.18 22.54 -34.92
CA LYS A 513 -25.02 22.50 -36.38
C LYS A 513 -24.36 21.20 -36.87
N LYS A 514 -23.34 20.69 -36.16
CA LYS A 514 -22.71 19.40 -36.50
C LYS A 514 -23.66 18.21 -36.32
N ILE A 515 -24.56 18.25 -35.34
CA ILE A 515 -25.58 17.20 -35.12
C ILE A 515 -26.68 17.27 -36.18
N THR A 516 -27.00 18.45 -36.71
CA THR A 516 -28.06 18.64 -37.72
C THR A 516 -27.57 18.33 -39.16
N THR A 517 -26.26 18.17 -39.38
CA THR A 517 -25.65 17.90 -40.70
C THR A 517 -25.24 16.42 -40.87
N VAL A 518 -25.52 15.58 -39.87
CA VAL A 518 -25.42 14.11 -39.91
C VAL A 518 -26.84 13.57 -39.96
#